data_AF-A0A6L4WWW6-F1
#
_entry.id   AF-A0A6L4WWW6-F1
#
_cell.length_a   1.000
_cell.length_b   1.000
_cell.length_c   1.000
_cell.angle_alpha   90.00
_cell.angle_beta   90.00
_cell.angle_gamma   90.00
#
_symmetry.space_group_name_H-M   'P 1'
#
loop_
_entity.id
_entity.type
_entity.pdbx_description
1 polymer ?
#
loop_
_entity_poly.entity_id
_entity_poly.type
_entity_poly.pdbx_seq_one_letter_code
_entity_poly.pdbx_strand_id
1 'polypeptide(L)' 'MENVVVTLEACVMACYQNDDFVREFNRLNNTDIKKNTTPIDKAIDEATGKNKEELELFVEIVDKTVYRTFLSLKNKKGL' A
#
# COMPACT_ATOMS: atom_id res chain seq x y z
N MET A 1 12.48 10.77 24.42
CA MET A 1 12.01 10.74 23.02
C MET A 1 12.05 9.28 22.61
N GLU A 2 10.91 8.61 22.48
CA GLU A 2 10.89 7.22 22.02
C GLU A 2 11.43 7.16 20.59
N ASN A 3 12.41 6.30 20.35
CA ASN A 3 12.88 5.98 19.01
C ASN A 3 11.76 5.22 18.30
N VAL A 4 10.95 5.92 17.52
CA VAL A 4 9.94 5.27 16.67
C VAL A 4 10.68 4.49 15.57
N VAL A 5 10.67 3.17 15.70
CA VAL A 5 11.12 2.26 14.64
C VAL A 5 9.98 2.17 13.63
N VAL A 6 10.16 2.82 12.48
CA VAL A 6 9.22 2.72 11.36
C VAL A 6 9.51 1.42 10.62
N THR A 7 8.52 0.55 10.49
CA THR A 7 8.60 -0.70 9.72
C THR A 7 7.87 -0.55 8.39
N LEU A 8 8.21 -1.39 7.40
CA LEU A 8 7.49 -1.43 6.13
C LEU A 8 6.00 -1.72 6.35
N GLU A 9 5.68 -2.65 7.24
CA GLU A 9 4.30 -3.00 7.60
C GLU A 9 3.52 -1.78 8.10
N ALA A 10 4.12 -0.98 8.99
CA ALA A 10 3.48 0.24 9.49
C ALA A 10 3.22 1.26 8.37
N CYS A 11 4.16 1.40 7.41
CA CYS A 11 3.96 2.25 6.24
C CYS A 11 2.85 1.74 5.33
N VAL A 12 2.82 0.43 5.05
CA VAL A 12 1.77 -0.19 4.23
C VAL A 12 0.41 0.00 4.86
N MET A 13 0.27 -0.26 6.16
CA MET A 13 -0.99 -0.09 6.87
C MET A 13 -1.44 1.37 6.90
N ALA A 14 -0.52 2.31 7.12
CA ALA A 14 -0.85 3.74 7.08
C ALA A 14 -1.30 4.19 5.69
N CYS A 15 -0.64 3.72 4.62
CA CYS A 15 -1.04 4.01 3.24
C CYS A 15 -2.38 3.36 2.88
N TYR A 16 -2.63 2.12 3.33
CA TYR A 16 -3.87 1.40 3.08
C TYR A 16 -5.08 2.00 3.80
N GLN A 17 -4.87 2.55 5.00
CA GLN A 17 -5.89 3.26 5.75
C GLN A 17 -6.20 4.65 5.18
N ASN A 18 -5.33 5.20 4.34
CA ASN A 18 -5.52 6.49 3.70
C ASN A 18 -6.31 6.34 2.39
N ASP A 19 -7.58 6.73 2.41
CA ASP A 19 -8.48 6.58 1.25
C ASP A 19 -8.04 7.41 0.03
N ASP A 20 -7.43 8.57 0.23
CA ASP A 20 -6.88 9.38 -0.87
C ASP A 20 -5.69 8.69 -1.53
N PHE A 21 -4.80 8.09 -0.73
CA PHE A 21 -3.66 7.32 -1.24
C PHE A 21 -4.14 6.11 -2.04
N VAL A 22 -5.08 5.34 -1.48
CA VAL A 22 -5.65 4.16 -2.15
C VAL A 22 -6.37 4.55 -3.44
N ARG A 23 -7.14 5.65 -3.43
CA ARG A 23 -7.79 6.16 -4.64
C ARG A 23 -6.79 6.49 -5.74
N GLU A 24 -5.72 7.22 -5.42
CA GLU A 24 -4.70 7.57 -6.42
C GLU A 24 -3.88 6.36 -6.87
N PHE A 25 -3.57 5.43 -5.97
CA PHE A 25 -2.94 4.15 -6.32
C PHE A 25 -3.79 3.38 -7.34
N ASN A 26 -5.09 3.22 -7.06
CA ASN A 26 -6.03 2.54 -7.94
C ASN A 26 -6.11 3.21 -9.32
N ARG A 27 -6.20 4.55 -9.35
CA ARG A 27 -6.23 5.32 -10.60
C ARG A 27 -4.96 5.15 -11.43
N LEU A 28 -3.79 5.15 -10.80
CA LEU A 28 -2.50 5.12 -11.51
C LEU A 28 -2.10 3.71 -11.95
N ASN A 29 -2.52 2.68 -11.22
CA ASN A 29 -2.12 1.29 -11.47
C ASN A 29 -3.24 0.43 -12.06
N ASN A 30 -4.43 1.01 -12.29
CA ASN A 30 -5.61 0.33 -12.80
C ASN A 30 -5.99 -0.88 -11.93
N THR A 31 -6.05 -0.66 -10.62
CA THR A 31 -6.43 -1.64 -9.60
C THR A 31 -7.71 -1.23 -8.88
N ASP A 32 -8.33 -2.14 -8.13
CA ASP A 32 -9.62 -1.90 -7.46
C ASP A 32 -9.56 -2.18 -5.94
N ILE A 33 -8.39 -2.05 -5.32
CA ILE A 33 -8.20 -2.31 -3.89
C ILE A 33 -9.17 -1.46 -3.06
N LYS A 34 -9.79 -2.08 -2.05
CA LYS A 34 -10.70 -1.42 -1.09
C LYS A 34 -11.98 -0.86 -1.73
N LYS A 35 -12.28 -1.20 -2.99
CA LYS A 35 -13.51 -0.81 -3.67
C LYS A 35 -14.66 -1.71 -3.21
N ASN A 36 -15.84 -1.13 -3.02
CA ASN A 36 -17.03 -1.91 -2.72
C ASN A 36 -17.48 -2.64 -3.99
N THR A 37 -17.20 -3.93 -4.05
CA THR A 37 -17.61 -4.82 -5.15
C THR A 37 -18.80 -5.69 -4.74
N THR A 38 -19.57 -6.16 -5.72
CA THR A 38 -20.70 -7.07 -5.45
C THR A 38 -20.18 -8.41 -4.92
N PRO A 39 -21.02 -9.23 -4.26
CA PRO A 39 -20.60 -10.57 -3.83
C PRO A 39 -20.06 -11.45 -4.96
N ILE A 40 -20.58 -11.28 -6.18
CA ILE A 40 -20.13 -12.03 -7.37
C ILE A 40 -18.71 -11.62 -7.76
N ASP A 41 -18.45 -10.31 -7.81
CA ASP A 41 -17.12 -9.79 -8.13
C ASP A 41 -16.07 -10.29 -7.13
N LYS A 42 -16.40 -10.29 -5.83
CA LYS A 42 -15.52 -10.82 -4.79
C LYS A 42 -15.17 -12.30 -5.02
N ALA A 43 -16.17 -13.11 -5.37
CA ALA A 43 -15.94 -14.53 -5.66
C ALA A 43 -15.05 -14.73 -6.90
N ILE A 44 -15.21 -13.90 -7.92
CA ILE A 44 -14.35 -13.93 -9.12
C ILE A 44 -12.92 -13.49 -8.78
N ASP A 45 -12.75 -12.41 -8.03
CA ASP A 45 -11.44 -11.89 -7.62
C ASP A 45 -10.68 -12.90 -6.75
N GLU A 46 -11.38 -13.60 -5.85
CA GLU A 46 -10.81 -14.67 -5.01
C GLU A 46 -10.41 -15.88 -5.86
N ALA A 47 -11.25 -16.30 -6.81
CA ALA A 47 -10.98 -17.45 -7.67
C ALA A 47 -9.82 -17.20 -8.65
N THR A 48 -9.67 -15.95 -9.11
CA THR A 48 -8.61 -15.55 -10.06
C THR A 48 -7.33 -15.09 -9.37
N GLY A 49 -7.38 -14.77 -8.07
CA GLY A 49 -6.24 -14.25 -7.31
C GLY A 49 -5.95 -12.76 -7.54
N LYS A 50 -6.80 -12.04 -8.29
CA LYS A 50 -6.63 -10.62 -8.65
C LYS A 50 -6.31 -9.75 -7.42
N ASN A 51 -7.08 -9.91 -6.34
CA ASN A 51 -6.87 -9.13 -5.11
C ASN A 51 -5.48 -9.34 -4.48
N LYS A 52 -4.93 -10.56 -4.59
CA LYS A 52 -3.60 -10.85 -4.05
C LYS A 52 -2.51 -10.14 -4.86
N GLU A 53 -2.58 -10.20 -6.18
CA GLU A 53 -1.62 -9.54 -7.08
C GLU A 53 -1.65 -8.02 -6.90
N GLU A 54 -2.85 -7.43 -6.78
CA GLU A 54 -2.99 -6.00 -6.53
C GLU A 54 -2.40 -5.59 -5.17
N LEU A 55 -2.61 -6.39 -4.12
CA LEU A 55 -2.03 -6.14 -2.79
C LEU A 55 -0.50 -6.28 -2.79
N GLU A 56 0.05 -7.26 -3.52
CA GLU A 56 1.50 -7.41 -3.68
C GLU A 56 2.11 -6.19 -4.38
N LEU A 57 1.47 -5.71 -5.46
CA LEU A 57 1.85 -4.48 -6.14
C LEU A 57 1.75 -3.26 -5.21
N PHE A 58 0.71 -3.18 -4.38
CA PHE A 58 0.55 -2.10 -3.41
C PHE A 58 1.70 -2.05 -2.41
N VAL A 59 2.07 -3.20 -1.84
CA VAL A 59 3.21 -3.31 -0.92
C VAL A 59 4.52 -2.90 -1.61
N GLU A 60 4.74 -3.33 -2.85
CA GLU A 60 5.94 -3.00 -3.62
C GLU A 60 6.07 -1.48 -3.86
N ILE A 61 4.97 -0.82 -4.25
CA ILE A 61 4.96 0.62 -4.46
C ILE A 61 5.21 1.36 -3.14
N VAL A 62 4.58 0.95 -2.04
CA VAL A 62 4.81 1.57 -0.73
C VAL A 62 6.26 1.38 -0.27
N ASP A 63 6.86 0.20 -0.45
CA ASP A 63 8.28 -0.02 -0.14
C ASP A 63 9.17 0.96 -0.92
N LYS A 64 9.03 1.00 -2.24
CA LYS A 64 9.90 1.79 -3.12
C LYS A 64 9.72 3.29 -2.94
N THR A 65 8.49 3.76 -2.78
CA THR A 65 8.18 5.21 -2.86
C THR A 65 8.06 5.88 -1.49
N VAL A 66 7.55 5.18 -0.48
CA VAL A 66 7.31 5.75 0.85
C VAL A 66 8.41 5.30 1.80
N TYR A 67 8.55 4.00 2.03
CA TYR A 67 9.41 3.46 3.08
C TYR A 67 10.90 3.71 2.81
N ARG A 68 11.40 3.32 1.63
CA ARG A 68 12.80 3.55 1.26
C ARG A 68 13.15 5.04 1.14
N THR A 69 12.22 5.86 0.67
CA THR A 69 12.39 7.32 0.65
C THR A 69 12.52 7.87 2.05
N PHE A 70 11.66 7.44 2.98
CA PHE A 70 11.73 7.83 4.38
C PHE A 70 13.07 7.42 5.01
N LEU A 71 13.52 6.17 4.82
CA LEU A 71 14.81 5.71 5.32
C LEU A 71 15.99 6.51 4.75
N SER A 72 15.96 6.78 3.45
CA SER A 72 16.99 7.61 2.78
C SER A 72 17.04 9.02 3.37
N LEU A 73 15.88 9.63 3.63
CA LEU A 73 15.79 10.94 4.26
C LEU A 73 16.27 10.93 5.72
N LYS A 74 15.89 9.90 6.49
CA LYS A 74 16.34 9.70 7.87
C LYS A 74 17.86 9.61 7.95
N ASN A 75 18.46 8.77 7.11
CA ASN A 75 19.91 8.59 7.03
C ASN A 75 20.65 9.85 6.57
N LYS A 76 20.08 10.62 5.63
CA LYS A 76 20.69 11.88 5.15
C LYS A 76 20.59 13.04 6.13
N LYS A 77 19.52 13.09 6.94
CA LYS A 77 19.24 14.19 7.88
C LYS A 77 19.71 13.91 9.31
N GLY A 78 20.25 12.72 9.58
CA GLY A 78 20.68 12.33 10.94
C GLY A 78 19.54 12.30 11.94
N LEU A 79 18.31 12.01 11.48
CA LEU A 79 17.11 11.82 12.29
C LEU A 79 16.99 10.38 12.80
#